data_AF-A0A2T6LPU4-F1
#
_entry.id   AF-A0A2T6LPU4-F1
#
_cell.length_a   1.000
_cell.length_b   1.000
_cell.length_c   1.000
_cell.angle_alpha   90.00
_cell.angle_beta   90.00
_cell.angle_gamma   90.00
#
_symmetry.space_group_name_H-M   'P 1'
#
loop_
_entity.id
_entity.type
_entity.pdbx_description
1 polymer ?
#
loop_
_entity_poly.entity_id
_entity_poly.type
_entity_poly.pdbx_seq_one_letter_code
_entity_poly.pdbx_strand_id
1 'polypeptide(L)' 'MAQGPIPMLPALAAPAEILDTARLNCAARAQDRDQADLAVSFLEGGQDCGWSMRHEVAKLLAESAKGGAA' A
#
# COMPACT_ATOMS: atom_id res chain seq x y z
N MET A 1 14.52 18.73 -19.64
CA MET A 1 15.16 17.75 -18.75
C MET A 1 14.54 16.41 -19.04
N ALA A 2 15.30 15.46 -19.61
CA ALA A 2 14.77 14.11 -19.85
C ALA A 2 14.70 13.37 -18.50
N GLN A 3 13.50 13.16 -17.96
CA GLN A 3 13.30 12.18 -16.89
C GLN A 3 13.56 10.82 -17.52
N GLY A 4 14.68 10.20 -17.19
CA GLY A 4 14.91 8.79 -17.48
C GLY A 4 13.80 7.93 -16.86
N PRO A 5 13.55 6.72 -17.36
CA PRO A 5 12.49 5.87 -16.84
C PRO A 5 12.66 5.68 -15.33
N ILE A 6 11.61 5.98 -14.56
CA ILE A 6 11.62 5.73 -13.12
C ILE A 6 11.71 4.21 -12.95
N PRO A 7 12.76 3.68 -12.29
CA PRO A 7 12.88 2.26 -12.10
C PRO A 7 11.69 1.76 -11.27
N MET A 8 10.97 0.78 -11.79
CA MET A 8 9.91 0.11 -11.05
C MET A 8 10.51 -0.49 -9.78
N LEU A 9 9.93 -0.15 -8.64
CA LEU A 9 10.35 -0.73 -7.36
C LEU A 9 9.93 -2.21 -7.33
N PRO A 10 10.75 -3.09 -6.70
CA PRO A 10 10.47 -4.52 -6.64
C PRO A 10 9.16 -4.81 -5.92
N ALA A 11 8.48 -5.90 -6.28
CA ALA A 11 7.23 -6.30 -5.63
C ALA A 11 7.37 -6.32 -4.11
N LEU A 12 6.31 -5.89 -3.42
CA LEU A 12 6.34 -5.77 -1.98
C LEU A 12 6.27 -7.16 -1.33
N ALA A 13 7.30 -7.54 -0.58
CA ALA A 13 7.30 -8.80 0.16
C ALA A 13 6.69 -8.58 1.55
N ALA A 14 5.45 -9.02 1.74
CA ALA A 14 4.75 -9.04 3.02
C ALA A 14 3.73 -10.19 3.04
N PRO A 15 3.27 -10.65 4.23
CA PRO A 15 2.17 -11.60 4.34
C PRO A 15 0.93 -11.10 3.58
N ALA A 16 0.18 -12.01 2.95
CA ALA A 16 -1.00 -11.68 2.16
C ALA A 16 -2.03 -10.87 2.95
N GLU A 17 -2.26 -11.24 4.22
CA GLU A 17 -3.19 -10.55 5.12
C GLU A 17 -2.81 -9.07 5.36
N ILE A 18 -1.50 -8.79 5.43
CA ILE A 18 -0.99 -7.41 5.58
C ILE A 18 -1.18 -6.63 4.28
N LEU A 19 -0.96 -7.26 3.13
CA LEU A 19 -1.20 -6.64 1.83
C LEU A 19 -2.67 -6.30 1.63
N ASP A 20 -3.59 -7.22 1.96
CA ASP A 20 -5.03 -6.99 1.83
C ASP A 20 -5.50 -5.87 2.75
N THR A 21 -5.04 -5.87 4.00
CA THR A 21 -5.34 -4.78 4.94
C THR A 21 -4.79 -3.45 4.45
N ALA A 22 -3.58 -3.43 3.89
CA ALA A 22 -2.99 -2.22 3.35
C ALA A 22 -3.77 -1.68 2.14
N ARG A 23 -4.26 -2.55 1.25
CA ARG A 23 -5.11 -2.17 0.11
C ARG A 23 -6.41 -1.54 0.58
N LEU A 24 -7.09 -2.15 1.54
CA LEU A 24 -8.32 -1.62 2.13
C LEU A 24 -8.09 -0.24 2.77
N ASN A 25 -7.02 -0.09 3.55
CA ASN A 25 -6.70 1.18 4.21
C ASN A 25 -6.35 2.29 3.20
N CYS A 26 -5.61 1.95 2.14
CA CYS A 26 -5.31 2.90 1.08
C CYS A 26 -6.56 3.28 0.28
N ALA A 27 -7.42 2.31 -0.03
CA ALA A 27 -8.67 2.54 -0.73
C ALA A 27 -9.63 3.44 0.07
N ALA A 28 -9.81 3.18 1.37
CA ALA A 28 -10.62 4.02 2.25
C ALA A 28 -10.12 5.47 2.26
N ARG A 29 -8.80 5.67 2.39
CA ARG A 29 -8.20 7.01 2.32
C ARG A 29 -8.34 7.70 0.97
N ALA A 30 -8.45 6.96 -0.12
CA ALA A 30 -8.71 7.53 -1.44
C ALA A 30 -10.19 7.90 -1.59
N GLN A 31 -11.11 7.08 -1.06
CA GLN A 31 -12.54 7.38 -0.98
C GLN A 31 -12.81 8.65 -0.15
N ASP A 32 -12.16 8.80 1.01
CA ASP A 32 -12.27 9.99 1.86
C ASP A 32 -11.82 11.30 1.16
N ARG A 33 -11.09 11.17 0.04
CA ARG A 33 -10.62 12.29 -0.79
C ARG A 33 -11.40 12.43 -2.10
N ASP A 34 -12.53 11.73 -2.22
CA ASP A 34 -13.35 11.66 -3.44
C ASP A 34 -12.59 11.12 -4.67
N GLN A 35 -11.57 10.29 -4.46
CA GLN A 35 -10.75 9.68 -5.51
C GLN A 35 -11.18 8.23 -5.76
N ALA A 36 -12.39 8.05 -6.28
CA ALA A 36 -13.01 6.72 -6.47
C ALA A 36 -12.16 5.77 -7.33
N ASP A 37 -11.64 6.25 -8.48
CA ASP A 37 -10.85 5.43 -9.39
C ASP A 37 -9.55 4.94 -8.73
N LEU A 38 -8.92 5.81 -7.92
CA LEU A 38 -7.71 5.45 -7.19
C LEU A 38 -8.02 4.41 -6.11
N ALA A 39 -9.17 4.52 -5.44
CA ALA A 39 -9.60 3.53 -4.46
C ALA A 39 -9.79 2.15 -5.09
N VAL A 40 -10.44 2.07 -6.26
CA VAL A 40 -10.58 0.82 -7.03
C VAL A 40 -9.22 0.27 -7.41
N SER A 41 -8.31 1.12 -7.90
CA SER A 41 -6.96 0.70 -8.26
C SER A 41 -6.16 0.11 -7.09
N PHE A 42 -6.37 0.58 -5.86
CA PHE A 42 -5.80 -0.06 -4.66
C PHE A 42 -6.41 -1.43 -4.39
N LEU A 43 -7.74 -1.58 -4.48
CA LEU A 43 -8.43 -2.84 -4.22
C LEU A 43 -8.06 -3.94 -5.22
N GLU A 44 -7.82 -3.57 -6.48
CA GLU A 44 -7.40 -4.49 -7.54
C GLU A 44 -5.89 -4.82 -7.50
N GLY A 45 -5.14 -4.23 -6.56
CA GLY A 45 -3.68 -4.42 -6.45
C GLY A 45 -2.85 -3.67 -7.49
N GLY A 46 -3.48 -2.81 -8.31
CA GLY A 46 -2.81 -2.00 -9.32
C GLY A 46 -1.80 -0.99 -8.75
N GLN A 47 -1.88 -0.70 -7.45
CA GLN A 47 -0.99 0.23 -6.73
C GLN A 47 0.03 -0.46 -5.80
N ASP A 48 0.15 -1.80 -5.83
CA ASP A 48 1.00 -2.57 -4.90
C ASP A 48 2.48 -2.18 -4.94
N CYS A 49 2.96 -1.65 -6.07
CA CYS A 49 4.35 -1.18 -6.21
C CYS A 49 4.55 0.25 -5.68
N GLY A 50 3.47 1.00 -5.45
CA GLY A 50 3.46 2.42 -5.11
C GLY A 50 3.92 2.73 -3.69
N TRP A 51 4.32 3.98 -3.47
CA TRP A 51 4.80 4.46 -2.16
C TRP A 51 3.73 4.43 -1.08
N SER A 52 2.47 4.70 -1.43
CA SER A 52 1.35 4.62 -0.49
C SER A 52 1.19 3.21 0.10
N MET A 53 1.31 2.17 -0.75
CA MET A 53 1.27 0.79 -0.31
C MET A 53 2.49 0.42 0.53
N ARG A 54 3.70 0.81 0.11
CA ARG A 54 4.94 0.61 0.90
C ARG A 54 4.84 1.17 2.30
N HIS A 55 4.37 2.42 2.40
CA HIS A 55 4.21 3.09 3.68
C HIS A 55 3.18 2.38 4.56
N GLU A 56 2.02 2.02 4.00
CA GLU A 56 0.96 1.37 4.75
C GLU A 56 1.39 0.00 5.28
N VAL A 57 2.06 -0.80 4.46
CA VAL A 57 2.57 -2.11 4.87
C VAL A 57 3.67 -1.97 5.93
N ALA A 58 4.59 -1.02 5.77
CA ALA A 58 5.63 -0.77 6.77
C ALA A 58 5.01 -0.40 8.14
N LYS A 59 3.94 0.41 8.13
CA LYS A 59 3.19 0.76 9.34
C LYS A 59 2.56 -0.48 9.99
N LEU A 60 1.84 -1.30 9.22
CA LEU A 60 1.19 -2.51 9.72
C LEU A 60 2.20 -3.53 10.27
N LEU A 61 3.33 -3.73 9.59
CA LEU A 61 4.41 -4.59 10.06
C LEU A 61 4.99 -4.10 11.41
N ALA A 62 5.17 -2.79 11.55
CA ALA A 62 5.66 -2.20 12.80
C ALA A 62 4.65 -2.30 13.94
N GLU A 63 3.35 -2.19 13.66
CA GLU A 63 2.27 -2.40 14.64
C GLU A 63 2.21 -3.86 15.10
N SER A 64 2.28 -4.82 14.17
CA SER A 64 2.32 -6.25 14.50
C SER A 64 3.55 -6.63 15.34
N ALA A 65 4.71 -6.02 15.07
CA ALA A 65 5.92 -6.25 15.85
C ALA A 65 5.82 -5.70 17.29
N LYS A 66 5.05 -4.62 17.50
CA LYS A 66 4.80 -4.05 18.84
C LYS A 66 3.74 -4.82 19.62
N GLY A 67 2.79 -5.45 18.93
CA GLY A 67 1.74 -6.28 19.53
C GLY A 67 2.16 -7.70 19.94
N GLY A 68 3.38 -8.14 19.59
CA GLY A 68 3.94 -9.45 19.95
C GLY A 68 4.42 -9.61 21.39
N ALA A 69 3.96 -8.76 22.30
CA ALA A 69 4.20 -8.84 23.74
C ALA A 69 2.87 -8.68 24.48
N ALA A 70 2.02 -9.71 24.39
CA ALA A 70 0.88 -9.90 25.26
C ALA A 70 0.64 -11.40 25.47
#